data_AF-A0A6A6KDD5-F1
#
_entry.id   AF-A0A6A6KDD5-F1
#
_cell.length_a   1.000
_cell.length_b   1.000
_cell.length_c   1.000
_cell.angle_alpha   90.00
_cell.angle_beta   90.00
_cell.angle_gamma   90.00
#
_symmetry.space_group_name_H-M   'P 1'
#
loop_
_entity.id
_entity.type
_entity.pdbx_description
1 polymer ?
#
loop_
_entity_poly.entity_id
_entity_poly.type
_entity_poly.pdbx_seq_one_letter_code
_entity_poly.pdbx_strand_id
1 'polypeptide(L)'
;MELVQILAERTKNVLILMSDTEGGHRASVEAIRDAFKLKYGDEYRVITKDVWKEHTRSPLNDMERQYKFRVEHVELWKVAFHGTSPRWYHSQVT
;
A
#
# COMPACT_ATOMS: atom_id res chain seq x y z
N MET A 1 31.59 -12.21 11.18
CA MET A 1 30.72 -13.38 11.43
C MET A 1 29.68 -13.10 12.52
N GLU A 2 30.01 -12.38 13.60
CA GLU A 2 29.05 -12.05 14.69
C GLU A 2 27.77 -11.28 14.26
N LEU A 3 27.90 -10.24 13.42
CA LEU A 3 26.75 -9.40 13.03
C LEU A 3 25.66 -10.19 12.27
N VAL A 4 26.03 -11.24 11.54
CA VAL A 4 25.09 -12.10 10.80
C VAL A 4 24.31 -12.99 11.77
N GLN A 5 24.94 -13.45 12.86
CA GLN A 5 24.29 -14.26 13.89
C GLN A 5 23.32 -13.43 14.75
N ILE A 6 23.70 -12.19 15.12
CA ILE A 6 22.82 -11.27 15.86
C ILE A 6 21.56 -10.91 15.03
N LEU A 7 21.71 -10.80 13.71
CA LEU A 7 20.58 -10.55 12.80
C LEU A 7 19.73 -11.80 12.52
N ALA A 8 20.32 -13.00 12.70
CA ALA A 8 19.63 -14.28 12.58
C ALA A 8 18.83 -14.62 13.86
N GLU A 9 19.29 -14.18 15.03
CA GLU A 9 18.57 -14.38 16.30
C GLU A 9 17.41 -13.37 16.52
N ARG A 10 17.46 -12.19 15.89
CA ARG A 10 16.36 -11.22 15.98
C ARG A 10 15.27 -11.52 14.96
N THR A 11 14.04 -11.57 15.44
CA THR A 11 12.83 -11.64 14.63
C THR A 11 12.81 -10.51 13.60
N LYS A 12 12.80 -10.87 12.30
CA LYS A 12 12.80 -9.90 11.20
C LYS A 12 11.38 -9.40 10.97
N ASN A 13 11.22 -8.10 10.75
CA ASN A 13 9.90 -7.51 10.52
C ASN A 13 9.67 -7.29 9.02
N VAL A 14 8.51 -7.71 8.52
CA VAL A 14 8.06 -7.46 7.15
C VAL A 14 6.82 -6.59 7.22
N LEU A 15 6.87 -5.38 6.65
CA LEU A 15 5.72 -4.49 6.57
C LEU A 15 5.11 -4.55 5.18
N ILE A 16 3.84 -4.95 5.09
CA ILE A 16 3.06 -4.94 3.85
C ILE A 16 2.09 -3.77 3.92
N LEU A 17 2.32 -2.78 3.07
CA LEU A 17 1.43 -1.63 2.88
C LEU A 17 0.40 -2.00 1.81
N MET A 18 -0.87 -1.96 2.17
CA MET A 18 -1.97 -2.23 1.25
C MET A 18 -3.02 -1.12 1.31
N SER A 19 -3.94 -1.17 0.36
CA SER A 19 -5.11 -0.31 0.26
C SER A 19 -6.31 -1.21 0.00
N ASP A 20 -7.28 -1.29 0.92
CA ASP A 20 -8.58 -1.91 0.60
C ASP A 20 -9.34 -0.97 -0.34
N THR A 21 -8.98 -1.00 -1.61
CA THR A 21 -9.76 -0.37 -2.68
C THR A 21 -10.70 -1.35 -3.37
N GLU A 22 -10.50 -2.66 -3.17
CA GLU A 22 -11.37 -3.77 -3.62
C GLU A 22 -10.78 -5.09 -3.08
N GLY A 23 -11.62 -5.99 -2.55
CA GLY A 23 -11.22 -7.10 -1.66
C GLY A 23 -10.16 -8.12 -2.15
N GLY A 24 -9.71 -8.06 -3.40
CA GLY A 24 -8.64 -8.93 -3.92
C GLY A 24 -7.25 -8.65 -3.33
N HIS A 25 -6.97 -7.39 -2.94
CA HIS A 25 -5.68 -7.04 -2.34
C HIS A 25 -5.51 -7.68 -0.96
N ARG A 26 -6.58 -7.74 -0.15
CA ARG A 26 -6.57 -8.37 1.17
C ARG A 26 -6.24 -9.87 1.10
N ALA A 27 -6.89 -10.60 0.21
CA ALA A 27 -6.64 -12.03 0.04
C ALA A 27 -5.19 -12.33 -0.35
N SER A 28 -4.59 -11.48 -1.20
CA SER A 28 -3.18 -11.62 -1.61
C SER A 28 -2.22 -11.41 -0.45
N VAL A 29 -2.48 -10.42 0.41
CA VAL A 29 -1.64 -10.14 1.58
C VAL A 29 -1.75 -11.21 2.64
N GLU A 30 -2.96 -11.75 2.85
CA GLU A 30 -3.17 -12.89 3.75
C GLU A 30 -2.45 -14.14 3.27
N ALA A 31 -2.50 -14.45 1.97
CA ALA A 31 -1.75 -15.56 1.39
C ALA A 31 -0.23 -15.42 1.59
N ILE A 32 0.31 -14.21 1.42
CA ILE A 32 1.74 -13.94 1.67
C ILE A 32 2.08 -14.14 3.15
N ARG A 33 1.28 -13.58 4.06
CA ARG A 33 1.47 -13.76 5.51
C ARG A 33 1.49 -15.23 5.90
N ASP A 34 0.55 -16.01 5.39
CA ASP A 34 0.41 -17.42 5.72
C ASP A 34 1.55 -18.24 5.11
N ALA A 35 2.00 -17.91 3.90
CA ALA A 35 3.19 -18.51 3.28
C ALA A 35 4.47 -18.23 4.08
N PHE A 36 4.63 -17.02 4.63
CA PHE A 36 5.75 -16.68 5.50
C PHE A 36 5.73 -17.49 6.79
N LYS A 37 4.56 -17.62 7.43
CA LYS A 37 4.39 -18.42 8.64
C LYS A 37 4.68 -19.90 8.40
N LEU A 38 4.22 -20.46 7.27
CA LEU A 38 4.47 -21.85 6.90
C LEU A 38 5.96 -22.13 6.63
N LYS A 39 6.65 -21.20 5.96
CA LYS A 39 8.03 -21.42 5.50
C LYS A 39 9.09 -21.07 6.53
N TYR A 40 8.85 -20.07 7.37
CA TYR A 40 9.85 -19.51 8.28
C TYR A 40 9.40 -19.46 9.75
N GLY A 41 8.20 -19.96 10.07
CA GLY A 41 7.67 -19.98 11.43
C GLY A 41 7.64 -18.59 12.05
N ASP A 42 8.23 -18.48 13.24
CA ASP A 42 8.29 -17.23 14.01
C ASP A 42 9.55 -16.39 13.70
N GLU A 43 10.40 -16.76 12.72
CA GLU A 43 11.57 -15.96 12.35
C GLU A 43 11.18 -14.59 11.75
N TYR A 44 10.00 -14.52 11.11
CA TYR A 44 9.49 -13.30 10.47
C TYR A 44 8.15 -12.88 11.05
N ARG A 45 8.08 -11.63 11.51
CA ARG A 45 6.84 -10.97 11.90
C ARG A 45 6.30 -10.14 10.73
N VAL A 46 5.25 -10.63 10.10
CA VAL A 46 4.57 -9.94 8.99
C VAL A 46 3.49 -9.02 9.55
N ILE A 47 3.60 -7.73 9.27
CA ILE A 47 2.68 -6.65 9.68
C ILE A 47 1.98 -6.14 8.44
N THR A 48 0.66 -6.19 8.42
CA THR A 48 -0.16 -5.64 7.34
C THR A 48 -0.79 -4.32 7.78
N LYS A 49 -0.65 -3.27 6.98
CA LYS A 49 -1.23 -1.95 7.27
C LYS A 49 -1.97 -1.40 6.06
N ASP A 50 -3.20 -0.94 6.30
CA ASP A 50 -3.98 -0.22 5.29
C ASP A 50 -3.69 1.29 5.38
N VAL A 51 -2.98 1.81 4.38
CA VAL A 51 -2.48 3.19 4.40
C VAL A 51 -3.62 4.21 4.32
N TRP A 52 -4.67 3.91 3.56
CA TRP A 52 -5.75 4.87 3.29
C TRP A 52 -6.84 4.80 4.35
N LYS A 53 -7.12 3.61 4.87
CA LYS A 53 -8.14 3.45 5.91
C LYS A 53 -7.65 3.88 7.29
N GLU A 54 -6.37 3.64 7.61
CA GLU A 54 -5.84 3.94 8.96
C GLU A 54 -5.19 5.32 9.08
N HIS A 55 -4.71 5.94 7.98
CA HIS A 55 -3.94 7.17 8.05
C HIS A 55 -4.64 8.42 7.48
N THR A 56 -5.75 8.26 6.75
CA THR A 56 -6.51 9.38 6.20
C THR A 56 -7.75 9.66 7.05
N ARG A 57 -7.99 10.93 7.41
CA ARG A 57 -9.25 11.37 8.03
C ARG A 57 -10.35 11.47 6.98
N SER A 58 -11.60 11.39 7.43
CA SER A 58 -12.77 11.72 6.60
C SER A 58 -12.57 13.09 5.92
N PRO A 59 -12.84 13.20 4.60
CA PRO A 59 -13.60 12.28 3.75
C PRO A 59 -12.76 11.27 2.96
N LEU A 60 -11.43 11.33 3.03
CA LEU A 60 -10.51 10.55 2.18
C LEU A 60 -10.31 9.09 2.63
N ASN A 61 -10.91 8.71 3.75
CA ASN A 61 -10.80 7.38 4.35
C ASN A 61 -11.65 6.30 3.66
N ASP A 62 -12.51 6.68 2.71
CA ASP A 62 -13.35 5.79 1.91
C ASP A 62 -13.05 5.98 0.42
N MET A 63 -11.80 5.69 0.05
CA MET A 63 -11.35 5.83 -1.34
C MET A 63 -12.10 4.91 -2.30
N GLU A 64 -12.58 3.75 -1.85
CA GLU A 64 -13.37 2.82 -2.67
C GLU A 64 -14.68 3.48 -3.12
N ARG A 65 -15.49 4.01 -2.19
CA ARG A 65 -16.74 4.69 -2.53
C ARG A 65 -16.50 5.95 -3.34
N GLN A 66 -15.45 6.71 -3.02
CA GLN A 66 -15.10 7.89 -3.80
C GLN A 66 -14.62 7.54 -5.22
N TYR A 67 -13.89 6.44 -5.39
CA TYR A 67 -13.45 5.97 -6.71
C TYR A 67 -14.64 5.53 -7.55
N LYS A 68 -15.55 4.72 -7.00
CA LYS A 68 -16.80 4.32 -7.69
C LYS A 68 -17.63 5.53 -8.12
N PHE A 69 -17.85 6.49 -7.22
CA PHE A 69 -18.54 7.73 -7.54
C PHE A 69 -17.83 8.53 -8.65
N ARG A 70 -16.49 8.62 -8.61
CA ARG A 70 -15.71 9.34 -9.62
C ARG A 70 -15.70 8.64 -10.98
N VAL A 71 -15.71 7.31 -11.03
CA VAL A 71 -15.82 6.53 -12.28
C VAL A 71 -17.21 6.69 -12.90
N GLU A 72 -18.26 6.78 -12.09
CA GLU A 72 -19.62 7.11 -12.56
C GLU A 72 -19.74 8.55 -13.09
N HIS A 73 -18.86 9.46 -12.67
CA HIS A 73 -18.85 10.87 -13.07
C HIS A 73 -17.57 11.24 -13.85
N VAL A 74 -17.51 10.83 -15.12
CA VAL A 74 -16.32 10.98 -15.98
C VAL A 74 -15.79 12.42 -16.09
N GLU A 75 -16.65 13.44 -15.98
CA GLU A 75 -16.24 14.84 -16.00
C GLU A 75 -15.47 15.23 -14.72
N LEU A 76 -15.84 14.69 -13.56
CA LEU A 76 -15.06 14.86 -12.32
C LEU A 76 -13.72 14.13 -12.40
N TRP A 77 -13.68 12.97 -13.06
CA TRP A 77 -12.44 12.24 -13.33
C TRP A 77 -11.49 13.05 -14.21
N LYS A 78 -11.99 13.69 -15.26
CA LYS A 78 -11.19 14.59 -16.13
C LYS A 78 -10.60 15.75 -15.34
N VAL A 79 -11.39 16.43 -14.51
CA VAL A 79 -10.91 17.55 -13.68
C VAL A 79 -9.84 17.09 -12.69
N ALA A 80 -10.05 15.96 -12.01
CA ALA A 80 -9.08 15.41 -11.07
C ALA A 80 -7.77 14.99 -11.78
N PHE A 81 -7.88 14.36 -12.95
CA PHE A 81 -6.73 13.94 -13.75
C PHE A 81 -5.94 15.14 -14.27
N HIS A 82 -6.62 16.15 -14.83
CA HIS A 82 -5.95 17.37 -15.32
C HIS A 82 -5.40 18.26 -14.18
N GLY A 83 -5.99 18.19 -12.98
CA GLY A 83 -5.51 18.91 -11.82
C GLY A 83 -4.31 18.26 -11.12
N THR A 84 -4.23 16.93 -11.11
CA THR A 84 -3.17 16.17 -10.42
C THR A 84 -2.10 15.60 -11.35
N SER A 85 -2.31 15.67 -12.67
CA SER A 85 -1.30 15.25 -13.64
C SER A 85 -0.05 16.13 -13.52
N PRO A 86 1.14 15.52 -13.34
CA PRO A 86 2.38 16.27 -13.30
C PRO A 86 2.57 17.02 -14.62
N ARG A 87 2.70 18.35 -14.56
CA ARG A 87 3.19 19.12 -15.70
C ARG A 87 4.69 18.87 -15.77
N TRP A 88 5.12 18.16 -16.80
CA TRP A 88 6.54 17.93 -17.06
C TRP A 88 7.22 19.25 -17.42
N TYR A 89 7.80 19.92 -16.43
CA TYR A 89 8.70 21.04 -16.65
C TYR A 89 10.09 20.49 -16.94
N HIS A 90 10.37 20.22 -18.21
CA HIS A 90 11.73 19.98 -18.67
C HIS A 90 12.42 21.34 -18.77
N SER A 91 13.11 21.79 -17.70
CA SER A 91 14.05 22.90 -17.83
C SER A 91 15.29 22.38 -18.54
N GLN A 92 15.49 22.76 -19.79
CA GLN A 92 16.81 22.64 -20.42
C GLN A 92 17.72 23.60 -19.64
N VAL A 93 18.58 23.06 -18.80
CA VAL A 93 19.67 23.83 -18.19
C VAL A 93 20.64 24.18 -19.32
N THR A 94 20.66 25.45 -19.73
CA THR A 94 21.70 26.02 -20.60
C THR A 94 22.68 26.78 -19.74
#